data_AF-A0A926AQV6-F1
#
_entry.id   AF-A0A926AQV6-F1
#
_cell.length_a   1.000
_cell.length_b   1.000
_cell.length_c   1.000
_cell.angle_alpha   90.00
_cell.angle_beta   90.00
_cell.angle_gamma   90.00
#
_symmetry.space_group_name_H-M   'P 1'
#
loop_
_entity.id
_entity.type
_entity.pdbx_description
1 polymer ?
#
loop_
_entity_poly.entity_id
_entity_poly.type
_entity_poly.pdbx_seq_one_letter_code
_entity_poly.pdbx_strand_id
1 'polypeptide(L)'
;MNRFAVAFGCLVVLAGWTQRGQAQPPTDEAAKPIREKLAQLNAAVEKLKVGRDDVRPVADVEVFAKAADWILRHNEFFKPDYAKWTIDALNTGASRAELLTRQERPWATREGSSVCGYYSEVDGSVQPYAVALPKGYDPKSNKRWPLHVELHGRGETLNEVSFIHAHEGKPLKGDPEYIQLDAFGRTNNAYRWAGETDVLEAMAAVKRSFRIDDRRVTLRGFSMGGAGAWHLGLHHPSLWSSVGAGAGFCDTVHHIGLKEPLSPLHQKLTKIYDAQDYA
;
A
#
# COMPACT_ATOMS: atom_id res chain seq x y z
N MET A 1 -40.30 39.66 -35.60
CA MET A 1 -40.40 38.21 -35.31
C MET A 1 -39.15 37.54 -35.86
N ASN A 2 -38.16 37.25 -35.01
CA ASN A 2 -37.00 36.44 -35.38
C ASN A 2 -36.69 35.52 -34.19
N ARG A 3 -36.94 34.22 -34.35
CA ARG A 3 -36.57 33.18 -33.40
C ARG A 3 -35.33 32.47 -33.94
N PHE A 4 -34.20 32.68 -33.28
CA PHE A 4 -33.01 31.84 -33.46
C PHE A 4 -33.29 30.47 -32.86
N ALA A 5 -33.30 29.43 -33.69
CA ALA A 5 -33.28 28.05 -33.25
C ALA A 5 -31.81 27.64 -33.02
N VAL A 6 -31.42 27.43 -31.77
CA VAL A 6 -30.15 26.80 -31.41
C VAL A 6 -30.40 25.30 -31.41
N ALA A 7 -29.88 24.59 -32.41
CA ALA A 7 -29.89 23.13 -32.44
C ALA A 7 -28.81 22.61 -31.48
N PHE A 8 -29.23 22.05 -30.35
CA PHE A 8 -28.34 21.31 -29.45
C PHE A 8 -28.06 19.94 -30.10
N GLY A 9 -26.87 19.80 -30.70
CA GLY A 9 -26.38 18.51 -31.16
C GLY A 9 -26.06 17.63 -29.97
N CYS A 10 -26.96 16.71 -29.61
CA CYS A 10 -26.64 15.59 -28.73
C CYS A 10 -25.69 14.66 -29.48
N LEU A 11 -24.38 14.90 -29.32
CA LEU A 11 -23.37 13.89 -29.60
C LEU A 11 -23.55 12.77 -28.57
N VAL A 12 -24.30 11.74 -28.94
CA VAL A 12 -24.27 10.46 -28.24
C VAL A 12 -22.88 9.89 -28.48
N VAL A 13 -21.95 10.20 -27.59
CA VAL A 13 -20.74 9.40 -27.43
C VAL A 13 -21.24 8.05 -26.93
N LEU A 14 -21.41 7.11 -27.85
CA LEU A 14 -21.42 5.69 -27.53
C LEU A 14 -20.08 5.40 -26.87
N ALA A 15 -20.02 5.60 -25.56
CA ALA A 15 -18.96 5.07 -24.73
C ALA A 15 -18.96 3.58 -25.02
N GLY A 16 -17.94 3.09 -25.71
CA GLY A 16 -17.67 1.67 -25.74
C GLY A 16 -17.57 1.23 -24.28
N TRP A 17 -18.56 0.48 -23.82
CA TRP A 17 -18.45 -0.30 -22.60
C TRP A 17 -17.40 -1.37 -22.88
N THR A 18 -16.13 -0.97 -22.84
CA THR A 18 -15.03 -1.90 -22.58
C THR A 18 -15.38 -2.57 -21.26
N GLN A 19 -15.43 -3.90 -21.24
CA GLN A 19 -15.69 -4.69 -20.04
C GLN A 19 -14.81 -4.16 -18.90
N ARG A 20 -15.40 -3.41 -17.97
CA ARG A 20 -14.72 -2.89 -16.80
C ARG A 20 -14.38 -4.07 -15.88
N GLY A 21 -13.09 -4.26 -15.63
CA GLY A 21 -12.53 -4.68 -14.33
C GLY A 21 -13.04 -5.97 -13.68
N GLN A 22 -13.67 -6.90 -14.40
CA GLN A 22 -13.96 -8.20 -13.82
C GLN A 22 -12.69 -9.04 -13.84
N ALA A 23 -12.22 -9.43 -12.65
CA ALA A 23 -11.12 -10.36 -12.55
C ALA A 23 -11.46 -11.68 -13.22
N GLN A 24 -10.52 -12.20 -14.01
CA GLN A 24 -10.68 -13.42 -14.77
C GLN A 24 -9.65 -14.43 -14.26
N PRO A 25 -10.05 -15.66 -13.91
CA PRO A 25 -9.07 -16.65 -13.46
C PRO A 25 -8.03 -16.87 -14.55
N PRO A 26 -6.74 -17.01 -14.17
CA PRO A 26 -5.72 -17.41 -15.12
C PRO A 26 -6.10 -18.79 -15.68
N THR A 27 -5.71 -19.04 -16.93
CA THR A 27 -5.81 -20.40 -17.49
C THR A 27 -5.03 -21.37 -16.60
N ASP A 28 -5.42 -22.65 -16.58
CA ASP A 28 -4.67 -23.65 -15.80
C ASP A 28 -3.19 -23.72 -16.19
N GLU A 29 -2.90 -23.51 -17.48
CA GLU A 29 -1.54 -23.39 -18.01
C GLU A 29 -0.77 -22.21 -17.40
N ALA A 30 -1.41 -21.06 -17.22
CA ALA A 30 -0.81 -19.89 -16.60
C ALA A 30 -0.73 -20.00 -15.07
N ALA A 31 -1.69 -20.70 -14.44
CA ALA A 31 -1.76 -20.87 -12.99
C ALA A 31 -0.78 -21.92 -12.45
N LYS A 32 -0.52 -22.98 -13.24
CA LYS A 32 0.40 -24.07 -12.86
C LYS A 32 1.79 -23.58 -12.41
N PRO A 33 2.53 -22.77 -13.18
CA PRO A 33 3.86 -22.30 -12.75
C PRO A 33 3.78 -21.41 -11.51
N ILE A 34 2.68 -20.67 -11.30
CA ILE A 34 2.47 -19.88 -10.07
C ILE A 34 2.34 -20.82 -8.87
N ARG A 35 1.51 -21.86 -8.96
CA ARG A 35 1.31 -22.83 -7.88
C ARG A 35 2.60 -23.57 -7.52
N GLU A 36 3.38 -23.99 -8.52
CA GLU A 36 4.64 -24.70 -8.31
C GLU A 36 5.67 -23.80 -7.58
N LYS A 37 5.86 -22.57 -8.05
CA LYS A 37 6.78 -21.60 -7.41
C LYS A 37 6.29 -21.17 -6.02
N LEU A 38 4.99 -21.00 -5.84
CA LEU A 38 4.41 -20.71 -4.53
C LEU A 38 4.68 -21.85 -3.54
N ALA A 39 4.49 -23.11 -3.94
CA ALA A 39 4.79 -24.26 -3.08
C ALA A 39 6.27 -24.30 -2.67
N GLN A 40 7.18 -24.02 -3.63
CA GLN A 40 8.62 -23.93 -3.35
C GLN A 40 8.94 -22.80 -2.36
N LEU A 41 8.36 -21.61 -2.57
CA LEU A 41 8.60 -20.46 -1.70
C LEU A 41 8.03 -20.67 -0.29
N ASN A 42 6.83 -21.26 -0.17
CA ASN A 42 6.26 -21.63 1.14
C ASN A 42 7.16 -22.61 1.89
N ALA A 43 7.68 -23.64 1.21
CA ALA A 43 8.62 -24.57 1.83
C ALA A 43 9.92 -23.87 2.29
N ALA A 44 10.40 -22.87 1.55
CA ALA A 44 11.55 -22.07 1.95
C ALA A 44 11.25 -21.17 3.15
N VAL A 45 10.07 -20.53 3.18
CA VAL A 45 9.60 -19.70 4.31
C VAL A 45 9.53 -20.53 5.60
N GLU A 46 8.94 -21.73 5.56
CA GLU A 46 8.85 -22.59 6.74
C GLU A 46 10.24 -23.01 7.25
N LYS A 47 11.15 -23.38 6.34
CA LYS A 47 12.55 -23.65 6.71
C LYS A 47 13.24 -22.43 7.32
N LEU A 48 12.95 -21.22 6.84
CA LEU A 48 13.50 -20.00 7.41
C LEU A 48 12.95 -19.71 8.80
N LYS A 49 11.72 -20.10 9.14
CA LYS A 49 11.15 -19.88 10.48
C LYS A 49 11.73 -20.84 11.53
N VAL A 50 12.05 -22.08 11.15
CA VAL A 50 12.54 -23.11 12.08
C VAL A 50 13.83 -22.67 12.78
N GLY A 51 13.83 -22.70 14.11
CA GLY A 51 15.01 -22.45 14.94
C GLY A 51 15.48 -20.99 14.97
N ARG A 52 14.67 -20.03 14.50
CA ARG A 52 14.97 -18.59 14.63
C ARG A 52 14.32 -17.99 15.87
N ASP A 53 15.11 -17.27 16.65
CA ASP A 53 14.61 -16.44 17.75
C ASP A 53 13.81 -15.23 17.25
N ASP A 54 14.19 -14.71 16.08
CA ASP A 54 13.53 -13.58 15.42
C ASP A 54 13.09 -13.95 14.00
N VAL A 55 11.77 -14.10 13.83
CA VAL A 55 11.13 -14.42 12.54
C VAL A 55 10.84 -13.17 11.71
N ARG A 56 10.99 -11.95 12.25
CA ARG A 56 10.64 -10.71 11.53
C ARG A 56 11.34 -10.57 10.18
N PRO A 57 12.63 -10.93 10.00
CA PRO A 57 13.26 -10.88 8.68
C PRO A 57 12.59 -11.81 7.65
N VAL A 58 11.90 -12.87 8.07
CA VAL A 58 11.19 -13.81 7.19
C VAL A 58 9.97 -13.14 6.54
N ALA A 59 9.38 -12.12 7.17
CA ALA A 59 8.27 -11.37 6.59
C ALA A 59 8.63 -10.72 5.23
N ASP A 60 9.90 -10.32 5.05
CA ASP A 60 10.42 -9.77 3.79
C ASP A 60 10.47 -10.79 2.64
N VAL A 61 10.19 -12.07 2.92
CA VAL A 61 10.08 -13.17 1.95
C VAL A 61 8.62 -13.65 1.86
N GLU A 62 7.99 -13.87 3.01
CA GLU A 62 6.64 -14.43 3.10
C GLU A 62 5.59 -13.54 2.43
N VAL A 63 5.80 -12.22 2.40
CA VAL A 63 4.88 -11.29 1.74
C VAL A 63 4.71 -11.59 0.24
N PHE A 64 5.76 -12.07 -0.43
CA PHE A 64 5.70 -12.47 -1.84
C PHE A 64 4.92 -13.78 -2.03
N ALA A 65 5.04 -14.71 -1.08
CA ALA A 65 4.29 -15.96 -1.09
C ALA A 65 2.79 -15.68 -0.84
N LYS A 66 2.49 -14.83 0.15
CA LYS A 66 1.13 -14.37 0.43
C LYS A 66 0.50 -13.71 -0.78
N ALA A 67 1.21 -12.81 -1.47
CA ALA A 67 0.69 -12.14 -2.65
C ALA A 67 0.23 -13.13 -3.73
N ALA A 68 1.05 -14.17 -4.00
CA ALA A 68 0.72 -15.22 -4.96
C ALA A 68 -0.40 -16.16 -4.49
N ASP A 69 -0.45 -16.47 -3.19
CA ASP A 69 -1.52 -17.26 -2.60
C ASP A 69 -2.87 -16.52 -2.68
N TRP A 70 -2.91 -15.24 -2.31
CA TRP A 70 -4.12 -14.44 -2.24
C TRP A 70 -4.70 -14.15 -3.63
N ILE A 71 -3.86 -13.76 -4.59
CA ILE A 71 -4.34 -13.53 -5.96
C ILE A 71 -4.96 -14.79 -6.57
N LEU A 72 -4.38 -15.98 -6.30
CA LEU A 72 -4.92 -17.27 -6.73
C LEU A 72 -6.21 -17.63 -5.99
N ARG A 73 -6.22 -17.47 -4.67
CA ARG A 73 -7.37 -17.82 -3.81
C ARG A 73 -8.59 -16.98 -4.10
N HIS A 74 -8.40 -15.67 -4.28
CA HIS A 74 -9.48 -14.70 -4.44
C HIS A 74 -9.79 -14.37 -5.89
N ASN A 75 -9.06 -15.00 -6.83
CA ASN A 75 -9.23 -14.80 -8.27
C ASN A 75 -9.12 -13.30 -8.65
N GLU A 76 -8.01 -12.66 -8.28
CA GLU A 76 -7.82 -11.21 -8.43
C GLU A 76 -6.92 -10.84 -9.62
N PHE A 77 -7.06 -11.56 -10.73
CA PHE A 77 -6.32 -11.28 -11.96
C PHE A 77 -7.10 -10.29 -12.81
N PHE A 78 -6.91 -9.00 -12.53
CA PHE A 78 -7.62 -7.90 -13.20
C PHE A 78 -7.02 -7.49 -14.56
N LYS A 79 -5.77 -7.88 -14.84
CA LYS A 79 -5.08 -7.58 -16.10
C LYS A 79 -4.29 -8.81 -16.58
N PRO A 80 -4.08 -8.98 -17.91
CA PRO A 80 -3.31 -10.10 -18.44
C PRO A 80 -1.92 -10.26 -17.80
N ASP A 81 -1.28 -9.14 -17.46
CA ASP A 81 0.07 -9.13 -16.88
C ASP A 81 0.15 -9.66 -15.43
N TYR A 82 -0.98 -9.83 -14.73
CA TYR A 82 -0.96 -10.23 -13.31
C TYR A 82 -0.31 -11.60 -13.12
N ALA A 83 -0.51 -12.53 -14.06
CA ALA A 83 0.18 -13.82 -14.02
C ALA A 83 1.69 -13.65 -14.07
N LYS A 84 2.19 -12.79 -14.98
CA LYS A 84 3.61 -12.46 -15.07
C LYS A 84 4.11 -11.77 -13.80
N TRP A 85 3.40 -10.76 -13.30
CA TRP A 85 3.78 -10.02 -12.10
C TRP A 85 3.83 -10.92 -10.86
N THR A 86 2.93 -11.90 -10.79
CA THR A 86 2.93 -12.91 -9.71
C THR A 86 4.17 -13.79 -9.79
N ILE A 87 4.56 -14.23 -10.99
CA ILE A 87 5.81 -14.98 -11.19
C ILE A 87 7.03 -14.13 -10.84
N ASP A 88 7.06 -12.86 -11.24
CA ASP A 88 8.14 -11.93 -10.90
C ASP A 88 8.26 -11.78 -9.37
N ALA A 89 7.13 -11.57 -8.67
CA ALA A 89 7.08 -11.49 -7.21
C ALA A 89 7.60 -12.78 -6.54
N LEU A 90 7.18 -13.95 -7.02
CA LEU A 90 7.67 -15.25 -6.53
C LEU A 90 9.18 -15.43 -6.77
N ASN A 91 9.70 -14.99 -7.92
CA ASN A 91 11.13 -15.05 -8.21
C ASN A 91 11.92 -14.13 -7.25
N THR A 92 11.43 -12.93 -6.97
CA THR A 92 12.02 -12.05 -5.94
C THR A 92 11.99 -12.72 -4.57
N GLY A 93 10.85 -13.27 -4.15
CA GLY A 93 10.73 -13.99 -2.89
C GLY A 93 11.72 -15.15 -2.77
N ALA A 94 11.86 -15.98 -3.82
CA ALA A 94 12.80 -17.10 -3.85
C ALA A 94 14.26 -16.63 -3.71
N SER A 95 14.65 -15.59 -4.46
CA SER A 95 15.99 -15.01 -4.35
C SER A 95 16.27 -14.45 -2.95
N ARG A 96 15.29 -13.78 -2.34
CA ARG A 96 15.42 -13.27 -0.96
C ARG A 96 15.50 -14.39 0.06
N ALA A 97 14.78 -15.49 -0.13
CA ALA A 97 14.86 -16.65 0.73
C ALA A 97 16.29 -17.22 0.77
N GLU A 98 16.94 -17.33 -0.40
CA GLU A 98 18.34 -17.76 -0.52
C GLU A 98 19.35 -16.78 0.09
N LEU A 99 19.05 -15.49 0.10
CA LEU A 99 19.90 -14.47 0.74
C LEU A 99 19.74 -14.52 2.27
N LEU A 100 18.52 -14.76 2.77
CA LEU A 100 18.28 -14.88 4.21
C LEU A 100 18.89 -16.12 4.87
N THR A 101 19.13 -17.20 4.12
CA THR A 101 19.92 -18.35 4.64
C THR A 101 21.38 -17.96 4.89
N ARG A 102 21.89 -16.96 4.15
CA ARG A 102 23.23 -16.36 4.30
C ARG A 102 23.25 -15.14 5.23
N GLN A 103 22.11 -14.82 5.85
CA GLN A 103 21.93 -13.61 6.67
C GLN A 103 22.15 -12.29 5.90
N GLU A 104 21.95 -12.32 4.58
CA GLU A 104 22.11 -11.16 3.70
C GLU A 104 20.75 -10.49 3.44
N ARG A 105 20.71 -9.15 3.52
CA ARG A 105 19.51 -8.33 3.24
C ARG A 105 19.85 -7.11 2.38
N PRO A 106 20.29 -7.29 1.12
CA PRO A 106 20.69 -6.16 0.27
C PRO A 106 19.56 -5.15 0.03
N TRP A 107 18.29 -5.55 0.10
CA TRP A 107 17.15 -4.64 -0.01
C TRP A 107 17.01 -3.67 1.18
N ALA A 108 17.64 -3.95 2.32
CA ALA A 108 17.65 -3.07 3.49
C ALA A 108 18.74 -1.98 3.41
N THR A 109 19.59 -2.00 2.38
CA THR A 109 20.71 -1.06 2.23
C THR A 109 20.86 -0.48 0.83
N ARG A 110 20.22 -1.08 -0.19
CA ARG A 110 20.30 -0.57 -1.57
C ARG A 110 19.50 0.71 -1.75
N GLU A 111 20.04 1.63 -2.54
CA GLU A 111 19.29 2.79 -3.04
C GLU A 111 18.07 2.32 -3.87
N GLY A 112 16.97 3.07 -3.77
CA GLY A 112 15.74 2.78 -4.48
C GLY A 112 14.65 2.16 -3.59
N SER A 113 13.54 1.82 -4.22
CA SER A 113 12.36 1.26 -3.55
C SER A 113 12.44 -0.26 -3.44
N SER A 114 12.16 -0.77 -2.24
CA SER A 114 12.07 -2.21 -1.95
C SER A 114 10.82 -2.50 -1.14
N VAL A 115 10.07 -3.51 -1.55
CA VAL A 115 8.97 -4.04 -0.75
C VAL A 115 9.56 -4.84 0.40
N CYS A 116 9.02 -4.64 1.59
CA CYS A 116 9.34 -5.36 2.82
C CYS A 116 8.04 -5.87 3.45
N GLY A 117 8.16 -6.74 4.46
CA GLY A 117 7.02 -7.31 5.17
C GLY A 117 7.06 -7.07 6.67
N TYR A 118 5.91 -7.13 7.30
CA TYR A 118 5.77 -7.27 8.75
C TYR A 118 4.58 -8.16 9.08
N TYR A 119 4.58 -8.81 10.24
CA TYR A 119 3.41 -9.53 10.74
C TYR A 119 2.52 -8.56 11.52
N SER A 120 1.25 -8.47 11.15
CA SER A 120 0.28 -7.56 11.75
C SER A 120 -0.36 -8.19 12.97
N GLU A 121 -0.45 -7.46 14.08
CA GLU A 121 -1.11 -7.93 15.31
C GLU A 121 -2.64 -8.00 15.15
N VAL A 122 -3.19 -7.36 14.11
CA VAL A 122 -4.63 -7.38 13.82
C VAL A 122 -5.15 -8.79 13.57
N ASP A 123 -4.40 -9.61 12.83
CA ASP A 123 -4.83 -10.95 12.38
C ASP A 123 -3.68 -11.96 12.19
N GLY A 124 -2.46 -11.61 12.59
CA GLY A 124 -1.26 -12.44 12.43
C GLY A 124 -0.76 -12.57 10.98
N SER A 125 -1.44 -11.95 10.01
CA SER A 125 -1.03 -12.04 8.61
C SER A 125 0.20 -11.18 8.31
N VAL A 126 1.03 -11.61 7.36
CA VAL A 126 2.09 -10.76 6.83
C VAL A 126 1.49 -9.66 5.93
N GLN A 127 1.95 -8.42 6.06
CA GLN A 127 1.48 -7.27 5.28
C GLN A 127 2.65 -6.59 4.56
N PRO A 128 2.47 -6.17 3.29
CA PRO A 128 3.49 -5.44 2.56
C PRO A 128 3.55 -3.96 2.94
N TYR A 129 4.74 -3.40 2.85
CA TYR A 129 4.98 -1.97 2.68
C TYR A 129 6.17 -1.79 1.76
N ALA A 130 6.33 -0.61 1.14
CA ALA A 130 7.55 -0.30 0.41
C ALA A 130 8.37 0.74 1.19
N VAL A 131 9.69 0.56 1.18
CA VAL A 131 10.64 1.52 1.72
C VAL A 131 11.58 1.96 0.61
N ALA A 132 11.72 3.27 0.43
CA ALA A 132 12.63 3.87 -0.53
C ALA A 132 13.81 4.50 0.21
N LEU A 133 15.01 4.01 -0.09
CA LEU A 133 16.24 4.51 0.53
C LEU A 133 16.92 5.51 -0.38
N PRO A 134 17.24 6.71 0.13
CA PRO A 134 17.87 7.78 -0.65
C PRO A 134 19.32 7.45 -0.98
N LYS A 135 19.87 8.17 -1.96
CA LYS A 135 21.28 8.09 -2.32
C LYS A 135 22.16 8.38 -1.10
N GLY A 136 23.21 7.57 -0.93
CA GLY A 136 24.13 7.72 0.20
C GLY A 136 23.56 7.29 1.55
N TYR A 137 22.44 6.54 1.58
CA TYR A 137 22.04 5.82 2.78
C TYR A 137 23.14 4.84 3.22
N ASP A 138 23.58 4.96 4.47
CA ASP A 138 24.55 4.06 5.08
C ASP A 138 24.03 3.60 6.45
N PRO A 139 23.75 2.31 6.66
CA PRO A 139 23.28 1.79 7.95
C PRO A 139 24.31 1.93 9.07
N LYS A 140 25.61 2.13 8.75
CA LYS A 140 26.69 2.33 9.72
C LYS A 140 26.84 3.79 10.15
N SER A 141 26.23 4.72 9.42
CA SER A 141 26.25 6.14 9.74
C SER A 141 25.39 6.45 10.97
N ASN A 142 25.80 7.47 11.73
CA ASN A 142 25.00 8.00 12.83
C ASN A 142 23.85 8.91 12.37
N LYS A 143 23.76 9.23 11.06
CA LYS A 143 22.71 10.07 10.49
C LYS A 143 21.33 9.49 10.81
N ARG A 144 20.46 10.35 11.37
CA ARG A 144 19.03 10.08 11.48
C ARG A 144 18.31 10.71 10.30
N TRP A 145 17.51 9.92 9.60
CA TRP A 145 16.81 10.32 8.39
C TRP A 145 15.40 10.80 8.70
N PRO A 146 14.91 11.88 8.05
CA PRO A 146 13.48 12.15 7.99
C PRO A 146 12.73 10.96 7.39
N LEU A 147 11.48 10.79 7.81
CA LEU A 147 10.56 9.81 7.24
C LEU A 147 9.43 10.52 6.51
N HIS A 148 9.19 10.15 5.25
CA HIS A 148 8.04 10.55 4.48
C HIS A 148 7.08 9.38 4.33
N VAL A 149 5.88 9.47 4.89
CA VAL A 149 4.85 8.44 4.81
C VAL A 149 3.86 8.85 3.70
N GLU A 150 3.76 8.00 2.68
CA GLU A 150 2.90 8.20 1.51
C GLU A 150 1.71 7.23 1.56
N LEU A 151 0.52 7.78 1.38
CA LEU A 151 -0.75 7.05 1.31
C LEU A 151 -1.31 7.09 -0.12
N HIS A 152 -1.47 5.92 -0.73
CA HIS A 152 -2.01 5.79 -2.08
C HIS A 152 -3.50 6.19 -2.17
N GLY A 153 -3.91 6.56 -3.39
CA GLY A 153 -5.31 6.76 -3.74
C GLY A 153 -6.07 5.44 -3.87
N ARG A 154 -7.38 5.50 -4.13
CA ARG A 154 -8.18 4.30 -4.39
C ARG A 154 -7.70 3.66 -5.69
N GLY A 155 -7.41 2.36 -5.67
CA GLY A 155 -7.02 1.60 -6.85
C GLY A 155 -7.97 0.43 -7.06
N GLU A 156 -8.83 0.48 -8.08
CA GLU A 156 -9.84 -0.56 -8.33
C GLU A 156 -9.24 -1.96 -8.50
N THR A 157 -8.01 -2.05 -8.99
CA THR A 157 -7.28 -3.31 -9.17
C THR A 157 -6.13 -3.47 -8.16
N LEU A 158 -6.06 -2.67 -7.11
CA LEU A 158 -4.97 -2.76 -6.14
C LEU A 158 -5.08 -4.05 -5.32
N ASN A 159 -4.01 -4.84 -5.31
CA ASN A 159 -3.78 -5.97 -4.44
C ASN A 159 -2.27 -6.12 -4.18
N GLU A 160 -1.84 -7.11 -3.41
CA GLU A 160 -0.43 -7.29 -3.05
C GLU A 160 0.46 -7.44 -4.29
N VAL A 161 0.02 -8.15 -5.32
CA VAL A 161 0.81 -8.35 -6.55
C VAL A 161 1.04 -7.03 -7.30
N SER A 162 -0.02 -6.24 -7.49
CA SER A 162 0.11 -4.96 -8.18
C SER A 162 0.86 -3.91 -7.35
N PHE A 163 0.73 -3.95 -6.02
CA PHE A 163 1.55 -3.16 -5.10
C PHE A 163 3.03 -3.54 -5.21
N ILE A 164 3.34 -4.83 -5.15
CA ILE A 164 4.71 -5.32 -5.30
C ILE A 164 5.30 -4.88 -6.64
N HIS A 165 4.56 -5.08 -7.73
CA HIS A 165 4.99 -4.68 -9.07
C HIS A 165 5.25 -3.16 -9.17
N ALA A 166 4.45 -2.34 -8.49
CA ALA A 166 4.57 -0.89 -8.51
C ALA A 166 5.77 -0.35 -7.73
N HIS A 167 6.29 -1.10 -6.75
CA HIS A 167 7.30 -0.60 -5.81
C HIS A 167 8.62 -1.39 -5.79
N GLU A 168 8.63 -2.70 -6.01
CA GLU A 168 9.85 -3.50 -5.89
C GLU A 168 10.87 -3.14 -6.99
N GLY A 169 12.08 -2.80 -6.57
CA GLY A 169 13.21 -2.50 -7.47
C GLY A 169 13.01 -1.25 -8.31
N LYS A 170 12.07 -0.36 -7.95
CA LYS A 170 11.85 0.90 -8.69
C LYS A 170 12.88 1.95 -8.30
N PRO A 171 13.32 2.78 -9.26
CA PRO A 171 14.15 3.93 -8.96
C PRO A 171 13.37 4.95 -8.13
N LEU A 172 14.11 5.78 -7.39
CA LEU A 172 13.53 6.93 -6.70
C LEU A 172 13.03 7.96 -7.72
N LYS A 173 11.99 8.69 -7.35
CA LYS A 173 11.57 9.89 -8.08
C LYS A 173 12.35 11.07 -7.54
N GLY A 174 13.22 11.66 -8.37
CA GLY A 174 14.12 12.74 -7.94
C GLY A 174 15.24 12.23 -7.04
N ASP A 175 15.79 13.12 -6.22
CA ASP A 175 16.87 12.83 -5.27
C ASP A 175 16.43 13.18 -3.84
N PRO A 176 15.55 12.37 -3.22
CA PRO A 176 14.98 12.68 -1.92
C PRO A 176 16.06 12.64 -0.84
N GLU A 177 16.01 13.56 0.12
CA GLU A 177 16.89 13.57 1.30
C GLU A 177 16.27 12.87 2.53
N TYR A 178 15.28 12.01 2.29
CA TYR A 178 14.48 11.32 3.30
C TYR A 178 14.29 9.85 2.94
N ILE A 179 13.98 9.02 3.94
CA ILE A 179 13.46 7.68 3.71
C ILE A 179 11.96 7.80 3.45
N GLN A 180 11.47 7.16 2.39
CA GLN A 180 10.04 7.11 2.09
C GLN A 180 9.45 5.76 2.50
N LEU A 181 8.27 5.79 3.12
CA LEU A 181 7.41 4.63 3.37
C LEU A 181 6.15 4.79 2.53
N ASP A 182 5.91 3.87 1.60
CA ASP A 182 4.60 3.73 0.94
C ASP A 182 3.81 2.61 1.64
N ALA A 183 2.70 2.98 2.28
CA ALA A 183 1.88 2.03 3.02
C ALA A 183 0.89 1.31 2.08
N PHE A 184 0.74 -0.01 2.24
CA PHE A 184 -0.30 -0.77 1.54
C PHE A 184 -1.71 -0.49 2.10
N GLY A 185 -1.81 -0.11 3.38
CA GLY A 185 -3.04 0.34 4.01
C GLY A 185 -4.14 -0.70 4.06
N ARG A 186 -3.82 -1.99 3.83
CA ARG A 186 -4.80 -3.06 3.54
C ARG A 186 -5.79 -2.66 2.44
N THR A 187 -5.28 -2.14 1.32
CA THR A 187 -6.02 -1.77 0.10
C THR A 187 -6.96 -0.55 0.26
N ASN A 188 -8.23 -0.68 -0.12
CA ASN A 188 -9.15 0.42 -0.38
C ASN A 188 -10.10 0.71 0.79
N ASN A 189 -9.58 0.75 2.03
CA ASN A 189 -10.37 0.98 3.25
C ASN A 189 -10.31 2.43 3.78
N ALA A 190 -9.74 3.36 2.98
CA ALA A 190 -9.53 4.75 3.36
C ALA A 190 -8.71 4.97 4.63
N TYR A 191 -7.79 4.04 4.94
CA TYR A 191 -6.91 4.07 6.10
C TYR A 191 -7.66 4.14 7.42
N ARG A 192 -8.85 3.54 7.48
CA ARG A 192 -9.67 3.41 8.70
C ARG A 192 -9.52 2.01 9.30
N TRP A 193 -9.71 1.91 10.62
CA TRP A 193 -9.66 0.64 11.37
C TRP A 193 -8.35 -0.13 11.14
N ALA A 194 -8.42 -1.29 10.48
CA ALA A 194 -7.23 -2.08 10.16
C ALA A 194 -6.26 -1.34 9.22
N GLY A 195 -6.75 -0.44 8.36
CA GLY A 195 -5.89 0.37 7.49
C GLY A 195 -5.10 1.44 8.23
N GLU A 196 -5.66 1.98 9.32
CA GLU A 196 -4.94 2.88 10.22
C GLU A 196 -3.83 2.12 10.97
N THR A 197 -4.20 0.95 11.51
CA THR A 197 -3.25 0.09 12.21
C THR A 197 -2.12 -0.34 11.27
N ASP A 198 -2.43 -0.69 10.01
CA ASP A 198 -1.44 -1.06 8.98
C ASP A 198 -0.38 0.03 8.76
N VAL A 199 -0.80 1.30 8.67
CA VAL A 199 0.14 2.43 8.53
C VAL A 199 1.04 2.54 9.75
N LEU A 200 0.48 2.45 10.96
CA LEU A 200 1.24 2.57 12.20
C LEU A 200 2.21 1.39 12.41
N GLU A 201 1.79 0.18 12.07
CA GLU A 201 2.63 -1.03 12.14
C GLU A 201 3.75 -1.01 11.10
N ALA A 202 3.47 -0.56 9.87
CA ALA A 202 4.47 -0.36 8.83
C ALA A 202 5.50 0.72 9.24
N MET A 203 5.04 1.84 9.81
CA MET A 203 5.94 2.85 10.39
C MET A 203 6.81 2.28 11.51
N ALA A 204 6.23 1.46 12.39
CA ALA A 204 6.99 0.80 13.44
C ALA A 204 8.04 -0.17 12.86
N ALA A 205 7.72 -0.90 11.78
CA ALA A 205 8.65 -1.77 11.08
C ALA A 205 9.82 -0.98 10.45
N VAL A 206 9.53 0.17 9.84
CA VAL A 206 10.55 1.09 9.31
C VAL A 206 11.42 1.64 10.43
N LYS A 207 10.83 2.16 11.52
CA LYS A 207 11.60 2.73 12.65
C LYS A 207 12.48 1.71 13.37
N ARG A 208 12.11 0.42 13.34
CA ARG A 208 12.97 -0.68 13.84
C ARG A 208 14.15 -0.96 12.91
N SER A 209 13.94 -0.82 11.60
CA SER A 209 14.94 -1.20 10.58
C SER A 209 15.89 -0.06 10.22
N PHE A 210 15.45 1.19 10.40
CA PHE A 210 16.16 2.39 9.94
C PHE A 210 16.28 3.43 11.06
N ARG A 211 17.39 4.18 11.06
CA ARG A 211 17.60 5.29 12.01
C ARG A 211 16.76 6.50 11.62
N ILE A 212 15.51 6.52 12.06
CA ILE A 212 14.58 7.63 11.80
C ILE A 212 14.78 8.75 12.83
N ASP A 213 14.58 9.99 12.37
CA ASP A 213 14.40 11.16 13.20
C ASP A 213 12.90 11.34 13.50
N ASP A 214 12.48 10.99 14.71
CA ASP A 214 11.07 11.04 15.11
C ASP A 214 10.47 12.46 15.10
N ARG A 215 11.30 13.50 15.05
CA ARG A 215 10.85 14.90 14.94
C ARG A 215 10.62 15.34 13.49
N ARG A 216 10.98 14.52 12.50
CA ARG A 216 10.88 14.81 11.06
C ARG A 216 10.15 13.69 10.33
N VAL A 217 8.97 13.35 10.83
CA VAL A 217 8.05 12.39 10.21
C VAL A 217 6.93 13.17 9.54
N THR A 218 6.79 13.03 8.23
CA THR A 218 5.78 13.74 7.43
C THR A 218 4.77 12.74 6.89
N LEU A 219 3.50 13.14 6.79
CA LEU A 219 2.42 12.33 6.23
C LEU A 219 1.86 13.01 4.98
N ARG A 220 1.66 12.27 3.91
CA ARG A 220 1.06 12.79 2.68
C ARG A 220 0.19 11.73 2.01
N GLY A 221 -0.86 12.17 1.34
CA GLY A 221 -1.68 11.28 0.52
C GLY A 221 -2.59 12.02 -0.44
N PHE A 222 -3.06 11.32 -1.46
CA PHE A 222 -3.94 11.88 -2.50
C PHE A 222 -5.25 11.09 -2.66
N SER A 223 -6.37 11.80 -2.86
CA SER A 223 -7.72 11.23 -2.98
C SER A 223 -8.10 10.40 -1.75
N MET A 224 -8.24 9.07 -1.86
CA MET A 224 -8.40 8.18 -0.70
C MET A 224 -7.26 8.35 0.32
N GLY A 225 -6.02 8.46 -0.15
CA GLY A 225 -4.88 8.76 0.70
C GLY A 225 -4.93 10.17 1.30
N GLY A 226 -5.59 11.12 0.62
CA GLY A 226 -5.84 12.45 1.17
C GLY A 226 -6.82 12.40 2.34
N ALA A 227 -7.88 11.59 2.23
CA ALA A 227 -8.80 11.33 3.33
C ALA A 227 -8.10 10.58 4.49
N GLY A 228 -7.20 9.64 4.16
CA GLY A 228 -6.33 8.99 5.14
C GLY A 228 -5.38 9.96 5.84
N ALA A 229 -4.83 10.94 5.10
CA ALA A 229 -3.96 11.97 5.67
C ALA A 229 -4.71 12.88 6.64
N TRP A 230 -5.95 13.27 6.33
CA TRP A 230 -6.83 13.96 7.29
C TRP A 230 -7.11 13.10 8.52
N HIS A 231 -7.47 11.84 8.33
CA HIS A 231 -7.76 10.88 9.40
C HIS A 231 -6.58 10.73 10.36
N LEU A 232 -5.46 10.20 9.88
CA LEU A 232 -4.26 9.92 10.67
C LEU A 232 -3.61 11.20 11.22
N GLY A 233 -3.65 12.28 10.43
CA GLY A 233 -3.08 13.58 10.79
C GLY A 233 -3.75 14.19 12.01
N LEU A 234 -5.08 14.16 12.06
CA LEU A 234 -5.86 14.72 13.16
C LEU A 234 -6.01 13.74 14.32
N HIS A 235 -6.02 12.43 14.07
CA HIS A 235 -6.15 11.42 15.13
C HIS A 235 -4.85 11.22 15.92
N HIS A 236 -3.69 11.36 15.27
CA HIS A 236 -2.37 11.18 15.89
C HIS A 236 -1.46 12.41 15.70
N PRO A 237 -1.87 13.62 16.11
CA PRO A 237 -1.19 14.86 15.73
C PRO A 237 0.25 14.95 16.23
N SER A 238 0.60 14.25 17.32
CA SER A 238 1.95 14.21 17.86
C SER A 238 2.96 13.39 17.03
N LEU A 239 2.49 12.58 16.07
CA LEU A 239 3.37 11.76 15.24
C LEU A 239 3.97 12.51 14.05
N TRP A 240 3.40 13.66 13.68
CA TRP A 240 3.67 14.30 12.39
C TRP A 240 4.30 15.68 12.58
N SER A 241 5.41 15.95 11.87
CA SER A 241 5.93 17.30 11.71
C SER A 241 5.15 18.11 10.68
N SER A 242 4.49 17.44 9.72
CA SER A 242 3.55 18.04 8.78
C SER A 242 2.65 16.98 8.14
N VAL A 243 1.46 17.41 7.70
CA VAL A 243 0.46 16.58 7.04
C VAL A 243 0.02 17.26 5.74
N GLY A 244 0.09 16.55 4.62
CA GLY A 244 -0.34 17.00 3.30
C GLY A 244 -1.50 16.17 2.75
N ALA A 245 -2.73 16.66 2.92
CA ALA A 245 -3.92 16.02 2.39
C ALA A 245 -4.31 16.59 1.01
N GLY A 246 -4.14 15.79 -0.06
CA GLY A 246 -4.50 16.20 -1.42
C GLY A 246 -5.82 15.60 -1.87
N ALA A 247 -6.78 16.43 -2.32
CA ALA A 247 -8.06 16.00 -2.89
C ALA A 247 -8.83 14.95 -2.07
N GLY A 248 -8.63 14.92 -0.75
CA GLY A 248 -9.34 14.07 0.20
C GLY A 248 -10.43 14.84 0.93
N PHE A 249 -11.37 14.12 1.52
CA PHE A 249 -12.41 14.69 2.36
C PHE A 249 -12.06 14.53 3.85
N CYS A 250 -12.56 15.44 4.69
CA CYS A 250 -12.40 15.40 6.15
C CYS A 250 -13.74 15.31 6.90
N ASP A 251 -14.87 15.59 6.23
CA ASP A 251 -16.22 15.51 6.78
C ASP A 251 -17.23 15.02 5.73
N THR A 252 -18.31 14.39 6.18
CA THR A 252 -19.30 13.74 5.33
C THR A 252 -20.26 14.77 4.71
N VAL A 253 -20.73 15.73 5.51
CA VAL A 253 -21.82 16.65 5.13
C VAL A 253 -21.41 17.56 3.98
N HIS A 254 -20.27 18.24 4.09
CA HIS A 254 -19.76 19.12 3.04
C HIS A 254 -19.29 18.30 1.84
N HIS A 255 -18.65 17.15 2.06
CA HIS A 255 -18.12 16.34 0.97
C HIS A 255 -19.21 15.85 0.01
N ILE A 256 -20.34 15.34 0.53
CA ILE A 256 -21.45 14.87 -0.30
C ILE A 256 -22.42 15.99 -0.70
N GLY A 257 -22.17 17.24 -0.25
CA GLY A 257 -23.02 18.38 -0.52
C GLY A 257 -24.43 18.23 0.07
N LEU A 258 -24.55 17.64 1.25
CA LEU A 258 -25.83 17.38 1.88
C LEU A 258 -26.51 18.69 2.27
N LYS A 259 -27.70 18.95 1.72
CA LYS A 259 -28.46 20.19 1.95
C LYS A 259 -29.45 20.10 3.11
N GLU A 260 -30.06 18.94 3.28
CA GLU A 260 -31.02 18.71 4.35
C GLU A 260 -30.31 18.33 5.64
N PRO A 261 -30.73 18.87 6.79
CA PRO A 261 -30.10 18.54 8.07
C PRO A 261 -30.30 17.06 8.39
N LEU A 262 -29.23 16.42 8.87
CA LEU A 262 -29.31 15.05 9.36
C LEU A 262 -30.14 15.00 10.65
N SER A 263 -30.86 13.90 10.85
CA SER A 263 -31.43 13.60 12.17
C SER A 263 -30.30 13.51 13.21
N PRO A 264 -30.58 13.75 14.51
CA PRO A 264 -29.55 13.65 15.54
C PRO A 264 -28.81 12.30 15.56
N LEU A 265 -29.50 11.20 15.19
CA LEU A 265 -28.88 9.89 15.05
C LEU A 265 -27.92 9.84 13.86
N HIS A 266 -28.37 10.26 12.68
CA HIS A 266 -27.51 10.22 11.49
C HIS A 266 -26.29 11.14 11.62
N GLN A 267 -26.45 12.31 12.25
CA GLN A 267 -25.32 13.19 12.55
C GLN A 267 -24.27 12.54 13.46
N LYS A 268 -24.69 11.69 14.41
CA LYS A 268 -23.75 10.92 15.24
C LYS A 268 -23.03 9.84 14.43
N LEU A 269 -23.69 9.26 13.42
CA LEU A 269 -23.10 8.21 12.59
C LEU A 269 -22.04 8.75 11.61
N THR A 270 -22.10 10.02 11.20
CA THR A 270 -21.05 10.59 10.34
C THR A 270 -19.69 10.62 11.04
N LYS A 271 -19.66 10.70 12.38
CA LYS A 271 -18.45 10.68 13.20
C LYS A 271 -17.61 9.41 13.08
N ILE A 272 -18.19 8.34 12.53
CA ILE A 272 -17.43 7.12 12.19
C ILE A 272 -16.38 7.42 11.10
N TYR A 273 -16.65 8.43 10.27
CA TYR A 273 -15.85 8.75 9.09
C TYR A 273 -15.30 10.19 9.10
N ASP A 274 -15.93 11.10 9.83
CA ASP A 274 -15.47 12.49 9.92
C ASP A 274 -14.21 12.59 10.79
N ALA A 275 -13.15 13.18 10.24
CA ALA A 275 -11.90 13.41 10.95
C ALA A 275 -11.90 14.76 11.71
N GLN A 276 -12.83 15.66 11.38
CA GLN A 276 -12.95 16.98 12.00
C GLN A 276 -13.12 16.92 13.52
N ASP A 277 -13.78 15.87 14.03
CA ASP A 277 -14.05 15.69 15.46
C ASP A 277 -12.82 15.28 16.28
N TYR A 278 -11.69 14.96 15.65
CA TYR A 278 -10.45 14.65 16.37
C TYR A 278 -9.67 15.91 16.79
N ALA A 279 -9.99 17.08 16.20
CA ALA A 279 -9.28 18.34 16.38
C ALA A 279 -9.75 19.16 17.58
#